data_AF-A0A916W9Y5-F1
#
_entry.id   AF-A0A916W9Y5-F1
#
_cell.length_a   1.000
_cell.length_b   1.000
_cell.length_c   1.000
_cell.angle_alpha   90.00
_cell.angle_beta   90.00
_cell.angle_gamma   90.00
#
_symmetry.space_group_name_H-M   'P 1'
#
loop_
_entity.id
_entity.type
_entity.pdbx_description
1 polymer ?
#
loop_
_entity_poly.entity_id
_entity_poly.type
_entity_poly.pdbx_seq_one_letter_code
_entity_poly.pdbx_strand_id
1 'polypeptide(L)'
;MGHDILGFNRGGEEIAYARFSMGNYNALILYGLLDAYDYYAGVSGNGTETTYTLEEIRKSWREFKQSNKNNACESEDEFKHWDEKQIFRFIKNCLETAEKEGSVRVYFG
;
A
#
# COMPACT_ATOMS: atom_id res chain seq x y z
N MET A 1 9.85 -16.79 1.76
CA MET A 1 10.23 -15.37 1.74
C MET A 1 9.22 -14.63 0.87
N GLY A 2 8.93 -13.39 1.22
CA GLY A 2 7.93 -12.57 0.57
C GLY A 2 7.95 -11.16 1.13
N HIS A 3 7.09 -10.31 0.60
CA HIS A 3 6.91 -8.94 1.03
C HIS A 3 5.67 -8.87 1.92
N ASP A 4 5.85 -8.54 3.19
CA ASP A 4 4.78 -8.36 4.16
C ASP A 4 4.71 -6.86 4.48
N ILE A 5 3.71 -6.16 3.94
CA ILE A 5 3.56 -4.72 4.10
C ILE A 5 2.36 -4.46 5.01
N LEU A 6 2.59 -3.81 6.14
CA LEU A 6 1.58 -3.56 7.17
C LEU A 6 1.38 -2.05 7.36
N GLY A 7 0.13 -1.61 7.41
CA GLY A 7 -0.25 -0.24 7.75
C GLY A 7 -0.85 -0.17 9.14
N PHE A 8 -0.49 0.86 9.89
CA PHE A 8 -0.94 1.11 11.27
C PHE A 8 -1.49 2.53 11.44
N ASN A 9 -2.53 2.67 12.25
CA ASN A 9 -3.02 3.97 12.69
C ASN A 9 -2.11 4.58 13.78
N ARG A 10 -2.44 5.79 14.28
CA ARG A 10 -1.67 6.43 15.35
C ARG A 10 -1.72 5.69 16.68
N GLY A 11 -2.79 4.91 16.91
CA GLY A 11 -2.93 4.04 18.06
C GLY A 11 -2.05 2.78 18.01
N GLY A 12 -1.43 2.48 16.87
CA GLY A 12 -0.65 1.27 16.65
C GLY A 12 -1.50 0.05 16.27
N GLU A 13 -2.77 0.25 15.93
CA GLU A 13 -3.65 -0.81 15.43
C GLU A 13 -3.40 -1.04 13.94
N GLU A 14 -3.35 -2.29 13.51
CA GLU A 14 -3.23 -2.66 12.10
C GLU A 14 -4.52 -2.29 11.35
N ILE A 15 -4.38 -1.51 10.29
CA ILE A 15 -5.49 -1.03 9.44
C ILE A 15 -5.40 -1.54 8.00
N ALA A 16 -4.22 -2.02 7.58
CA ALA A 16 -3.97 -2.50 6.24
C ALA A 16 -2.89 -3.58 6.22
N TYR A 17 -3.05 -4.58 5.35
CA TYR A 17 -2.06 -5.62 5.15
C TYR A 17 -2.05 -6.06 3.68
N ALA A 18 -0.85 -6.18 3.12
CA ALA A 18 -0.62 -6.74 1.79
C ALA A 18 0.54 -7.74 1.87
N ARG A 19 0.37 -8.89 1.20
CA ARG A 19 1.35 -9.97 1.16
C ARG A 19 1.63 -10.41 -0.26
N PHE A 20 2.91 -10.43 -0.61
CA PHE A 20 3.39 -10.88 -1.90
C PHE A 20 4.46 -11.96 -1.73
N SER A 21 4.53 -12.93 -2.64
CA SER A 21 5.63 -13.89 -2.66
C SER A 21 6.91 -13.24 -3.19
N MET A 22 8.07 -13.82 -2.87
CA MET A 22 9.41 -13.29 -3.22
C MET A 22 9.61 -12.88 -4.69
N GLY A 23 8.93 -13.52 -5.64
CA GLY A 23 9.05 -13.23 -7.07
C GLY A 23 7.89 -12.43 -7.65
N ASN A 24 6.99 -11.91 -6.81
CA ASN A 24 5.77 -11.27 -7.26
C ASN A 24 6.02 -9.78 -7.56
N TYR A 25 6.07 -9.46 -8.86
CA TYR A 25 6.30 -8.10 -9.34
C TYR A 25 5.23 -7.09 -8.89
N ASN A 26 4.04 -7.54 -8.50
CA ASN A 26 3.00 -6.65 -7.97
C ASN A 26 3.41 -6.01 -6.64
N ALA A 27 4.35 -6.61 -5.89
CA ALA A 27 4.94 -5.98 -4.72
C ALA A 27 5.59 -4.63 -5.09
N LEU A 28 6.30 -4.57 -6.23
CA LEU A 28 6.97 -3.35 -6.71
C LEU A 28 5.98 -2.24 -7.06
N ILE A 29 4.76 -2.60 -7.47
CA ILE A 29 3.69 -1.62 -7.69
C ILE A 29 3.36 -0.92 -6.37
N LEU A 30 3.17 -1.67 -5.27
CA LEU A 30 2.88 -1.07 -3.96
C LEU A 30 4.06 -0.26 -3.42
N TYR A 31 5.30 -0.76 -3.56
CA TYR A 31 6.50 0.03 -3.22
C TYR A 31 6.57 1.34 -4.02
N GLY A 32 6.29 1.30 -5.33
CA GLY A 32 6.29 2.48 -6.17
C GLY A 32 5.21 3.50 -5.79
N LEU A 33 3.98 3.03 -5.51
CA LEU A 33 2.88 3.90 -5.10
C LEU A 33 3.16 4.60 -3.77
N LEU A 34 3.89 3.96 -2.87
CA LEU A 34 4.30 4.50 -1.58
C LEU A 34 5.65 5.23 -1.63
N ASP A 35 6.26 5.41 -2.81
CA ASP A 35 7.61 5.98 -2.96
C ASP A 35 8.64 5.31 -2.02
N ALA A 36 8.57 3.99 -1.91
CA ALA A 36 9.16 3.20 -0.84
C ALA A 36 10.26 2.23 -1.33
N TYR A 37 10.88 2.49 -2.47
CA TYR A 37 11.90 1.57 -3.02
C TYR A 37 13.13 1.42 -2.11
N ASP A 38 13.43 2.39 -1.26
CA ASP A 38 14.49 2.30 -0.25
C ASP A 38 14.21 1.20 0.80
N TYR A 39 12.97 0.74 0.91
CA TYR A 39 12.54 -0.33 1.80
C TYR A 39 12.54 -1.72 1.15
N TYR A 40 12.78 -1.81 -0.16
CA TYR A 40 12.79 -3.06 -0.91
C TYR A 40 14.17 -3.74 -0.84
N ALA A 41 14.24 -4.92 -0.23
CA ALA A 41 15.46 -5.71 -0.05
C ALA A 41 15.62 -6.83 -1.10
N GLY A 42 14.91 -6.76 -2.22
CA GLY A 42 14.97 -7.74 -3.32
C GLY A 42 13.91 -8.83 -3.25
N VAL A 43 13.78 -9.52 -2.11
CA VAL A 43 12.85 -10.67 -1.95
C VAL A 43 11.82 -10.49 -0.83
N SER A 44 11.98 -9.39 -0.10
CA SER A 44 11.22 -8.94 1.05
C SER A 44 11.40 -7.43 1.22
N GLY A 45 10.74 -6.85 2.21
CA GLY A 45 11.12 -5.56 2.78
C GLY A 45 12.40 -5.67 3.63
N ASN A 46 12.91 -4.52 4.06
CA ASN A 46 14.13 -4.40 4.87
C ASN A 46 13.88 -4.47 6.40
N GLY A 47 12.63 -4.67 6.82
CA GLY A 47 12.22 -4.74 8.22
C GLY A 47 12.11 -3.39 8.92
N THR A 48 12.07 -2.29 8.17
CA THR A 48 11.89 -0.94 8.75
C THR A 48 10.50 -0.37 8.45
N GLU A 49 10.17 0.71 9.13
CA GLU A 49 8.89 1.41 8.99
C GLU A 49 9.10 2.90 8.72
N THR A 50 8.08 3.52 8.12
CA THR A 50 8.01 4.97 7.91
C THR A 50 6.60 5.47 8.16
N THR A 51 6.44 6.79 8.32
CA THR A 51 5.13 7.42 8.50
C THR A 51 4.79 8.27 7.28
N TYR A 52 3.63 8.03 6.70
CA TYR A 52 3.08 8.79 5.59
C TYR A 52 2.05 9.79 6.08
N THR A 53 2.11 11.00 5.54
CA THR A 53 1.09 12.04 5.69
C THR A 53 -0.12 11.74 4.81
N LEU A 54 -1.24 12.40 5.12
CA LEU A 54 -2.43 12.37 4.27
C LEU A 54 -2.15 12.78 2.81
N GLU A 55 -1.28 13.76 2.57
CA GLU A 55 -0.97 14.22 1.23
C GLU A 55 -0.22 13.16 0.41
N GLU A 56 0.74 12.47 1.04
CA GLU A 56 1.48 11.38 0.42
C GLU A 56 0.54 10.21 0.08
N ILE A 57 -0.32 9.78 1.02
CA ILE A 57 -1.29 8.72 0.74
C ILE A 57 -2.30 9.13 -0.35
N ARG A 58 -2.73 10.40 -0.38
CA ARG A 58 -3.58 10.91 -1.46
C ARG A 58 -2.87 10.90 -2.81
N LYS A 59 -1.56 11.18 -2.86
CA LYS A 59 -0.75 11.04 -4.07
C LYS A 59 -0.75 9.58 -4.51
N SER A 60 -0.42 8.64 -3.63
CA SER A 60 -0.45 7.19 -3.92
C SER A 60 -1.81 6.73 -4.47
N TRP A 61 -2.92 7.19 -3.87
CA TRP A 61 -4.26 6.85 -4.34
C TRP A 61 -4.58 7.40 -5.73
N ARG A 62 -4.16 8.63 -6.03
CA ARG A 62 -4.34 9.21 -7.37
C ARG A 62 -3.53 8.47 -8.42
N GLU A 63 -2.27 8.14 -8.10
CA GLU A 63 -1.38 7.39 -9.00
C GLU A 63 -1.94 6.00 -9.29
N PHE A 64 -2.42 5.29 -8.26
CA PHE A 64 -3.07 3.98 -8.40
C PHE A 64 -4.28 4.03 -9.34
N LYS A 65 -5.14 5.04 -9.20
CA LYS A 65 -6.31 5.22 -10.08
C LYS A 65 -5.91 5.54 -11.51
N GLN A 66 -4.87 6.36 -11.70
CA GLN A 66 -4.36 6.73 -13.02
C GLN A 66 -3.72 5.53 -13.74
N SER A 67 -2.97 4.68 -13.02
CA SER A 67 -2.33 3.49 -13.61
C SER A 67 -3.35 2.44 -14.05
N ASN A 68 -4.52 2.36 -13.40
CA ASN A 68 -5.51 1.33 -13.69
C ASN A 68 -6.38 1.58 -14.92
N LYS A 69 -6.17 2.66 -15.70
CA LYS A 69 -6.98 3.09 -16.88
C LYS A 69 -8.47 3.31 -16.62
N ASN A 70 -9.01 2.79 -15.51
CA ASN A 70 -10.32 3.04 -14.95
C ASN A 70 -10.16 4.03 -13.80
N ASN A 71 -10.16 5.33 -14.13
CA ASN A 71 -10.22 6.40 -13.12
C ASN A 71 -11.47 6.31 -12.21
N ALA A 72 -12.41 5.42 -12.54
CA ALA A 72 -13.66 5.15 -11.84
C ALA A 72 -13.62 3.87 -11.00
N CYS A 73 -12.44 3.27 -10.75
CA CYS A 73 -12.38 2.09 -9.90
C CYS A 73 -12.75 2.46 -8.46
N GLU A 74 -14.00 2.18 -8.09
CA GLU A 74 -14.61 2.51 -6.81
C GLU A 74 -14.75 1.26 -5.93
N SER A 75 -14.71 0.07 -6.55
CA SER A 75 -14.83 -1.21 -5.88
C SER A 75 -13.65 -2.14 -6.16
N GLU A 76 -13.25 -2.89 -5.13
CA GLU A 76 -12.30 -3.99 -5.25
C GLU A 76 -12.80 -5.13 -6.16
N ASP A 77 -14.11 -5.23 -6.39
CA ASP A 77 -14.71 -6.28 -7.23
C ASP A 77 -14.41 -6.10 -8.72
N GLU A 78 -13.97 -4.89 -9.10
CA GLU A 78 -13.56 -4.59 -10.47
C GLU A 78 -12.21 -5.23 -10.83
N PHE A 79 -11.40 -5.60 -9.83
CA PHE A 79 -10.13 -6.28 -10.05
C PHE A 79 -10.32 -7.78 -10.20
N LYS A 80 -9.70 -8.36 -11.22
CA LYS A 80 -9.72 -9.82 -11.45
C LYS A 80 -8.57 -10.51 -10.72
N HIS A 81 -7.45 -9.81 -10.51
CA HIS A 81 -6.30 -10.35 -9.82
C HIS A 81 -6.34 -10.06 -8.31
N TRP A 82 -6.08 -11.09 -7.51
CA TRP A 82 -5.98 -10.98 -6.06
C TRP A 82 -4.97 -9.92 -5.63
N ASP A 83 -3.84 -9.82 -6.33
CA ASP A 83 -2.77 -8.85 -6.03
C ASP A 83 -3.22 -7.40 -6.21
N GLU A 84 -3.99 -7.12 -7.25
CA GLU A 84 -4.55 -5.79 -7.47
C GLU A 84 -5.57 -5.44 -6.38
N LYS A 85 -6.39 -6.40 -5.95
CA LYS A 85 -7.34 -6.24 -4.84
C LYS A 85 -6.65 -5.88 -3.53
N GLN A 86 -5.57 -6.58 -3.19
CA GLN A 86 -4.85 -6.27 -1.95
C GLN A 86 -4.17 -4.90 -2.00
N ILE A 87 -3.61 -4.49 -3.15
CA ILE A 87 -3.05 -3.13 -3.32
C ILE A 87 -4.14 -2.07 -3.15
N PHE A 88 -5.29 -2.27 -3.79
CA PHE A 88 -6.45 -1.37 -3.65
C PHE A 88 -6.89 -1.24 -2.20
N ARG A 89 -7.15 -2.37 -1.53
CA ARG A 89 -7.56 -2.40 -0.12
C ARG A 89 -6.55 -1.71 0.78
N PHE A 90 -5.27 -1.99 0.57
CA PHE A 90 -4.18 -1.42 1.34
C PHE A 90 -4.20 0.11 1.26
N ILE A 91 -4.14 0.67 0.05
CA ILE A 91 -4.07 2.13 -0.12
C ILE A 91 -5.39 2.79 0.31
N LYS A 92 -6.54 2.16 0.04
CA LYS A 92 -7.84 2.68 0.46
C LYS A 92 -7.95 2.78 1.99
N ASN A 93 -7.60 1.72 2.72
CA ASN A 93 -7.64 1.74 4.18
C ASN A 93 -6.66 2.76 4.77
N CYS A 94 -5.45 2.87 4.19
CA CYS A 94 -4.49 3.89 4.56
C CYS A 94 -5.06 5.31 4.32
N LEU A 95 -5.76 5.53 3.20
CA LEU A 95 -6.38 6.82 2.91
C LEU A 95 -7.48 7.15 3.91
N GLU A 96 -8.43 6.23 4.14
CA GLU A 96 -9.53 6.43 5.09
C GLU A 96 -9.02 6.72 6.50
N THR A 97 -7.91 6.08 6.90
CA THR A 97 -7.26 6.32 8.20
C THR A 97 -6.54 7.67 8.22
N ALA A 98 -5.74 7.97 7.19
CA ALA A 98 -5.03 9.25 7.09
C ALA A 98 -6.00 10.44 6.99
N GLU A 99 -7.21 10.27 6.45
CA GLU A 99 -8.23 11.32 6.43
C GLU A 99 -8.80 11.63 7.82
N LYS A 100 -8.84 10.62 8.71
CA LYS A 100 -9.31 10.78 10.08
C LYS A 100 -8.19 11.24 11.02
N GLU A 101 -6.99 10.70 10.85
CA GLU A 101 -5.89 10.84 11.81
C GLU A 101 -4.73 11.68 11.29
N GLY A 102 -4.70 12.03 10.00
CA GLY A 102 -3.68 12.85 9.37
C GLY A 102 -2.43 12.10 8.90
N SER A 103 -2.22 10.87 9.38
CA SER A 103 -1.03 10.07 9.04
C SER A 103 -1.26 8.57 9.25
N VAL A 104 -0.49 7.74 8.56
CA VAL A 104 -0.44 6.28 8.72
C VAL A 104 1.01 5.83 8.77
N ARG A 105 1.32 4.90 9.66
CA ARG A 105 2.65 4.26 9.71
C ARG A 105 2.64 2.98 8.88
N VAL A 106 3.68 2.74 8.10
CA VAL A 106 3.80 1.55 7.26
C VAL A 106 5.11 0.84 7.54
N TYR A 107 5.03 -0.46 7.78
CA TYR A 107 6.15 -1.37 7.96
C TYR A 107 6.36 -2.21 6.70
N PHE A 108 7.63 -2.46 6.36
CA PHE A 108 8.04 -3.20 5.17
C PHE A 108 8.86 -4.44 5.56
N GLY A 109 8.21 -5.60 5.64
CA GLY A 109 8.77 -6.90 5.98
C GLY A 109 9.08 -7.82 4.82
#